data_AF-A0A853BXA5-F1
#
_entry.id   AF-A0A853BXA5-F1
#
_cell.length_a   1.000
_cell.length_b   1.000
_cell.length_c   1.000
_cell.angle_alpha   90.00
_cell.angle_beta   90.00
_cell.angle_gamma   90.00
#
_symmetry.space_group_name_H-M   'P 1'
#
loop_
_entity.id
_entity.type
_entity.pdbx_description
1 polymer ?
#
loop_
_entity_poly.entity_id
_entity_poly.type
_entity_poly.pdbx_seq_one_letter_code
_entity_poly.pdbx_strand_id
1 'polypeptide(L)'
;MSDRRDLWSRVGAGLLILVVLALVLLVRPGGTDDAGPGPEADPSTSPSGPGPTGPPATDGEFCRAFRALAAAQSVYVATPDARGAELLREAAAAVVAMGPPESMPIEARGGLFTALSGIYGSLGETLPPSAVPGAADGPQVAGSDQAFSGWLNEYCPA
;
A
#
# COMPACT_ATOMS: atom_id res chain seq x y z
N MET A 1 26.05 -36.77 -19.24
CA MET A 1 26.62 -35.47 -19.65
C MET A 1 25.58 -34.32 -19.56
N SER A 2 24.59 -34.40 -18.66
CA SER A 2 23.45 -33.45 -18.64
C SER A 2 23.39 -32.56 -17.38
N ASP A 3 24.04 -32.93 -16.27
CA ASP A 3 23.98 -32.17 -15.00
C ASP A 3 24.68 -30.80 -14.96
N ARG A 4 25.61 -30.52 -15.90
CA ARG A 4 26.40 -29.27 -15.83
C ARG A 4 25.67 -28.03 -16.36
N ARG A 5 24.54 -28.19 -17.07
CA ARG A 5 23.82 -27.07 -17.70
C ARG A 5 22.88 -26.35 -16.73
N ASP A 6 22.24 -27.08 -15.81
CA ASP A 6 21.32 -26.50 -14.82
C ASP A 6 22.03 -25.61 -13.77
N LEU A 7 23.26 -25.97 -13.39
CA LEU A 7 24.07 -25.17 -12.46
C LEU A 7 24.49 -23.83 -13.07
N TRP A 8 24.79 -23.77 -14.37
CA TRP A 8 25.18 -22.53 -15.04
C TRP A 8 23.99 -21.58 -15.24
N SER A 9 22.79 -22.09 -15.51
CA SER A 9 21.58 -21.26 -15.57
C SER A 9 21.22 -20.63 -14.23
N ARG A 10 21.40 -21.35 -13.12
CA ARG A 10 21.11 -20.83 -11.77
C ARG A 10 22.13 -19.78 -11.32
N VAL A 11 23.41 -19.98 -11.63
CA VAL A 11 24.47 -19.00 -11.33
C VAL A 11 24.31 -17.74 -12.19
N GLY A 12 23.94 -17.89 -13.47
CA GLY A 12 23.67 -16.76 -14.37
C GLY A 12 22.47 -15.93 -13.92
N ALA A 13 21.38 -16.57 -13.50
CA ALA A 13 20.19 -15.87 -12.99
C ALA A 13 20.47 -15.12 -11.69
N GLY A 14 21.22 -15.72 -10.75
CA GLY A 14 21.59 -15.06 -9.49
C GLY A 14 22.48 -13.84 -9.69
N LEU A 15 23.46 -13.93 -10.61
CA LEU A 15 24.33 -12.79 -10.94
C LEU A 15 23.54 -11.65 -11.60
N LEU A 16 22.60 -11.96 -12.48
CA LEU A 16 21.80 -10.97 -13.18
C LEU A 16 20.89 -10.18 -12.22
N ILE A 17 20.30 -10.85 -11.23
CA ILE A 17 19.51 -10.20 -10.17
C ILE A 17 20.38 -9.24 -9.35
N LEU A 18 21.60 -9.64 -8.97
CA LEU A 18 22.52 -8.78 -8.22
C LEU A 18 22.95 -7.54 -9.01
N VAL A 19 23.22 -7.69 -10.31
CA VAL A 19 23.58 -6.58 -11.20
C VAL A 19 22.43 -5.58 -11.36
N VAL A 20 21.20 -6.08 -11.53
CA VAL A 20 20.00 -5.22 -11.60
C VAL A 20 19.79 -4.47 -10.28
N LEU A 21 19.94 -5.14 -9.13
CA LEU A 21 19.81 -4.51 -7.82
C LEU A 21 20.88 -3.41 -7.61
N ALA A 22 22.13 -3.68 -8.00
CA ALA A 22 23.21 -2.71 -7.93
C ALA A 22 22.97 -1.49 -8.83
N LEU A 23 22.45 -1.71 -10.05
CA LEU A 23 22.08 -0.63 -10.97
C LEU A 23 20.97 0.26 -10.40
N VAL A 24 19.93 -0.32 -9.78
CA VAL A 24 18.84 0.45 -9.17
C VAL A 24 19.34 1.31 -8.00
N LEU A 25 20.28 0.79 -7.20
CA LEU A 25 20.84 1.54 -6.07
C LEU A 25 21.83 2.65 -6.50
N LEU A 26 22.46 2.50 -7.67
CA LEU A 26 23.41 3.48 -8.22
C LEU A 26 22.73 4.61 -9.00
N VAL A 27 21.51 4.40 -9.52
CA VAL A 27 20.71 5.48 -10.12
C VAL A 27 20.01 6.26 -9.01
N ARG A 28 20.80 7.03 -8.26
CA ARG A 28 20.30 8.21 -7.54
C ARG A 28 20.21 9.35 -8.57
N PRO A 29 19.03 9.93 -8.83
CA PRO A 29 18.97 11.20 -9.52
C PRO A 29 19.68 12.24 -8.67
N GLY A 30 20.75 12.81 -9.23
CA GLY A 30 21.58 13.80 -8.57
C GLY A 30 20.85 15.14 -8.40
N GLY A 31 21.26 15.85 -7.36
CA GLY A 31 21.03 17.28 -7.19
C GLY A 31 22.15 17.84 -6.30
N THR A 32 23.20 18.35 -6.94
CA THR A 32 24.25 19.17 -6.33
C THR A 32 23.88 20.65 -6.40
N ASP A 33 24.26 21.39 -5.35
CA ASP A 33 24.90 22.73 -5.34
C ASP A 33 24.29 23.78 -4.40
N ASP A 34 25.12 24.09 -3.37
CA ASP A 34 25.49 25.38 -2.77
C ASP A 34 24.50 26.51 -2.35
N ALA A 35 24.81 27.01 -1.14
CA ALA A 35 24.81 28.39 -0.64
C ALA A 35 23.51 29.07 -0.11
N GLY A 36 23.60 29.49 1.17
CA GLY A 36 22.93 30.69 1.71
C GLY A 36 22.20 30.51 3.05
N PRO A 37 22.56 31.24 4.14
CA PRO A 37 21.75 31.29 5.35
C PRO A 37 20.69 32.40 5.28
N GLY A 38 19.43 32.03 5.54
CA GLY A 38 18.31 32.91 5.92
C GLY A 38 17.10 32.86 4.98
N PRO A 39 15.91 33.37 5.38
CA PRO A 39 15.36 33.63 6.71
C PRO A 39 14.15 32.73 7.04
N GLU A 40 13.71 32.78 8.30
CA GLU A 40 12.45 32.27 8.89
C GLU A 40 11.47 31.53 7.95
N ALA A 41 11.35 30.22 8.14
CA ALA A 41 10.24 29.45 7.59
C ALA A 41 8.99 29.68 8.45
N ASP A 42 8.04 30.45 7.91
CA ASP A 42 6.63 30.42 8.26
C ASP A 42 6.17 28.96 8.48
N PRO A 43 5.26 28.68 9.44
CA PRO A 43 4.65 27.36 9.55
C PRO A 43 3.87 27.07 8.27
N SER A 44 4.52 26.35 7.36
CA SER A 44 3.91 25.80 6.17
C SER A 44 2.83 24.84 6.61
N THR A 45 1.59 25.35 6.63
CA THR A 45 0.37 24.55 6.67
C THR A 45 0.44 23.57 5.51
N SER A 46 0.84 22.33 5.79
CA SER A 46 0.81 21.27 4.79
C SER A 46 -0.61 21.14 4.26
N PRO A 47 -0.81 21.09 2.94
CA PRO A 47 -2.12 20.78 2.39
C PRO A 47 -2.44 19.36 2.86
N SER A 48 -3.41 19.25 3.78
CA SER A 48 -4.03 17.99 4.14
C SER A 48 -4.55 17.41 2.82
N GLY A 49 -4.01 16.27 2.41
CA GLY A 49 -4.56 15.51 1.29
C GLY A 49 -6.07 15.29 1.50
N PRO A 50 -6.84 15.03 0.45
CA PRO A 50 -8.29 14.87 0.58
C PRO A 50 -8.58 13.69 1.52
N GLY A 51 -8.85 14.01 2.77
CA GLY A 51 -9.41 13.07 3.73
C GLY A 51 -10.85 12.72 3.30
N PRO A 52 -11.42 11.67 3.90
CA PRO A 52 -12.84 11.37 3.69
C PRO A 52 -13.69 12.61 3.97
N THR A 53 -14.48 13.04 2.99
CA THR A 53 -15.26 14.30 3.02
C THR A 53 -16.70 14.11 3.51
N GLY A 54 -17.03 12.91 4.01
CA GLY A 54 -18.37 12.54 4.46
C GLY A 54 -18.42 12.04 5.91
N PRO A 55 -19.62 11.77 6.45
CA PRO A 55 -19.75 11.02 7.70
C PRO A 55 -19.02 9.67 7.59
N PRO A 56 -18.50 9.13 8.70
CA PRO A 56 -17.82 7.84 8.69
C PRO A 56 -18.75 6.77 8.16
N ALA A 57 -18.20 5.86 7.36
CA ALA A 57 -18.96 4.77 6.79
C ALA A 57 -19.51 3.84 7.87
N THR A 58 -20.65 3.23 7.59
CA THR A 58 -21.15 2.14 8.43
C THR A 58 -20.31 0.88 8.22
N ASP A 59 -20.26 0.00 9.23
CA ASP A 59 -19.56 -1.29 9.13
C ASP A 59 -20.01 -2.08 7.89
N GLY A 60 -21.32 -2.12 7.64
CA GLY A 60 -21.89 -2.82 6.48
C GLY A 60 -21.48 -2.24 5.12
N GLU A 61 -21.32 -0.92 5.02
CA GLU A 61 -20.82 -0.28 3.80
C GLU A 61 -19.34 -0.61 3.58
N PHE A 62 -18.54 -0.49 4.63
CA PHE A 62 -17.12 -0.83 4.61
C PHE A 62 -16.91 -2.30 4.21
N CYS A 63 -17.62 -3.24 4.85
CA CYS A 63 -17.52 -4.65 4.55
C CYS A 63 -17.88 -4.96 3.09
N ARG A 64 -18.92 -4.31 2.52
CA ARG A 64 -19.26 -4.48 1.10
C ARG A 64 -18.15 -3.97 0.18
N ALA A 65 -17.61 -2.78 0.45
CA ALA A 65 -16.52 -2.21 -0.34
C ALA A 65 -15.25 -3.07 -0.25
N PHE A 66 -14.91 -3.55 0.95
CA PHE A 66 -13.74 -4.41 1.16
C PHE A 66 -13.89 -5.77 0.47
N ARG A 67 -15.09 -6.37 0.44
CA ARG A 67 -15.34 -7.58 -0.37
C ARG A 67 -15.20 -7.32 -1.87
N ALA A 68 -15.65 -6.17 -2.36
CA ALA A 68 -15.48 -5.79 -3.76
C ALA A 68 -13.98 -5.60 -4.11
N LEU A 69 -13.20 -5.03 -3.20
CA LEU A 69 -11.74 -4.96 -3.31
C LEU A 69 -11.10 -6.35 -3.38
N ALA A 70 -11.47 -7.27 -2.49
CA ALA A 70 -10.97 -8.65 -2.51
C ALA A 70 -11.33 -9.38 -3.83
N ALA A 71 -12.52 -9.14 -4.38
CA ALA A 71 -12.93 -9.68 -5.67
C ALA A 71 -12.09 -9.10 -6.82
N ALA A 72 -11.85 -7.79 -6.83
CA ALA A 72 -10.98 -7.13 -7.83
C ALA A 72 -9.53 -7.63 -7.74
N GLN A 73 -9.01 -7.83 -6.53
CA GLN A 73 -7.69 -8.41 -6.31
C GLN A 73 -7.60 -9.84 -6.88
N SER A 74 -8.63 -10.66 -6.69
CA SER A 74 -8.69 -12.02 -7.24
C SER A 74 -8.64 -12.01 -8.77
N VAL A 75 -9.34 -11.06 -9.41
CA VAL A 75 -9.28 -10.86 -10.88
C VAL A 75 -7.87 -10.46 -11.32
N TYR A 76 -7.25 -9.48 -10.64
CA TYR A 76 -5.90 -9.02 -10.98
C TYR A 76 -4.84 -10.11 -10.80
N VAL A 77 -4.92 -10.90 -9.73
CA VAL A 77 -3.99 -12.03 -9.49
C VAL A 77 -4.14 -13.11 -10.57
N ALA A 78 -5.37 -13.39 -11.03
CA ALA A 78 -5.61 -14.35 -12.10
C ALA A 78 -5.13 -13.85 -13.47
N THR A 79 -5.21 -12.55 -13.73
CA THR A 79 -4.79 -11.92 -15.00
C THR A 79 -4.27 -10.50 -14.73
N PRO A 80 -2.94 -10.33 -14.54
CA PRO A 80 -2.35 -9.05 -14.18
C PRO A 80 -2.16 -8.16 -15.41
N ASP A 81 -3.26 -7.75 -16.02
CA ASP A 81 -3.30 -6.85 -17.17
C ASP A 81 -3.74 -5.43 -16.78
N ALA A 82 -3.78 -4.53 -17.77
CA ALA A 82 -4.18 -3.14 -17.56
C ALA A 82 -5.62 -2.99 -17.04
N ARG A 83 -6.54 -3.89 -17.43
CA ARG A 83 -7.93 -3.82 -16.99
C ARG A 83 -8.08 -4.31 -15.55
N GLY A 84 -7.41 -5.40 -15.19
CA GLY A 84 -7.35 -5.90 -13.83
C GLY A 84 -6.73 -4.89 -12.87
N ALA A 85 -5.64 -4.24 -13.29
CA ALA A 85 -4.99 -3.18 -12.52
C ALA A 85 -5.94 -2.00 -12.27
N GLU A 86 -6.69 -1.58 -13.29
CA GLU A 86 -7.67 -0.49 -13.15
C GLU A 86 -8.80 -0.86 -12.19
N LEU A 87 -9.37 -2.06 -12.31
CA LEU A 87 -10.41 -2.53 -11.40
C LEU A 87 -9.93 -2.59 -9.95
N LEU A 88 -8.70 -3.06 -9.74
CA LEU A 88 -8.09 -3.12 -8.41
C LEU A 88 -7.86 -1.72 -7.85
N ARG A 89 -7.36 -0.78 -8.67
CA ARG A 89 -7.16 0.62 -8.30
C ARG A 89 -8.48 1.30 -7.91
N GLU A 90 -9.51 1.17 -8.75
CA GLU A 90 -10.85 1.72 -8.51
C GLU A 90 -11.43 1.21 -7.18
N ALA A 91 -11.34 -0.10 -6.93
CA ALA A 91 -11.84 -0.70 -5.70
C ALA A 91 -11.03 -0.26 -4.47
N ALA A 92 -9.70 -0.14 -4.57
CA ALA A 92 -8.85 0.32 -3.48
C ALA A 92 -9.13 1.79 -3.15
N ALA A 93 -9.27 2.63 -4.17
CA ALA A 93 -9.64 4.04 -4.01
C ALA A 93 -11.03 4.21 -3.37
N ALA A 94 -11.99 3.33 -3.69
CA ALA A 94 -13.29 3.34 -3.05
C ALA A 94 -13.22 3.04 -1.54
N VAL A 95 -12.38 2.08 -1.13
CA VAL A 95 -12.15 1.79 0.31
C VAL A 95 -11.45 2.96 1.01
N VAL A 96 -10.46 3.59 0.37
CA VAL A 96 -9.77 4.78 0.92
C VAL A 96 -10.74 5.95 1.08
N ALA A 97 -11.53 6.26 0.04
CA ALA A 97 -12.48 7.37 0.06
C ALA A 97 -13.57 7.18 1.13
N MET A 98 -13.96 5.92 1.37
CA MET A 98 -14.93 5.56 2.40
C MET A 98 -14.35 5.72 3.82
N GLY A 99 -13.06 5.43 3.98
CA GLY A 99 -12.38 5.46 5.27
C GLY A 99 -12.79 4.32 6.21
N PRO A 100 -12.09 4.15 7.35
CA PRO A 100 -12.46 3.16 8.35
C PRO A 100 -13.75 3.57 9.09
N PRO A 101 -14.64 2.61 9.41
CA PRO A 101 -15.81 2.88 10.25
C PRO A 101 -15.40 3.21 11.69
N GLU A 102 -16.30 3.86 12.45
CA GLU A 102 -16.03 4.26 13.84
C GLU A 102 -15.75 3.07 14.76
N SER A 103 -16.37 1.91 14.49
CA SER A 103 -16.18 0.66 15.25
C SER A 103 -14.76 0.09 15.11
N MET A 104 -14.02 0.48 14.06
CA MET A 104 -12.70 -0.08 13.77
C MET A 104 -11.65 0.52 14.71
N PRO A 105 -11.03 -0.30 15.58
CA PRO A 105 -10.01 0.18 16.52
C PRO A 105 -8.75 0.65 15.78
N ILE A 106 -7.99 1.54 16.42
CA ILE A 106 -6.78 2.16 15.86
C ILE A 106 -5.78 1.12 15.35
N GLU A 107 -5.59 0.03 16.09
CA GLU A 107 -4.69 -1.06 15.72
C GLU A 107 -5.12 -1.75 14.42
N ALA A 108 -6.44 -1.96 14.25
CA ALA A 108 -7.03 -2.53 13.03
C ALA A 108 -6.93 -1.57 11.84
N ARG A 109 -7.00 -0.26 12.06
CA ARG A 109 -6.76 0.74 11.01
C ARG A 109 -5.33 0.67 10.49
N GLY A 110 -4.36 0.37 11.35
CA GLY A 110 -2.99 0.07 10.94
C GLY A 110 -2.88 -1.14 10.01
N GLY A 111 -3.65 -2.21 10.29
CA GLY A 111 -3.72 -3.39 9.41
C GLY A 111 -4.40 -3.09 8.08
N LEU A 112 -5.48 -2.28 8.09
CA LEU A 112 -6.12 -1.78 6.87
C LEU A 112 -5.13 -0.97 6.01
N PHE A 113 -4.39 -0.05 6.60
CA PHE A 113 -3.37 0.72 5.91
C PHE A 113 -2.28 -0.16 5.29
N THR A 114 -1.83 -1.18 6.02
CA THR A 114 -0.83 -2.16 5.53
C THR A 114 -1.38 -2.93 4.33
N ALA A 115 -2.61 -3.42 4.40
CA ALA A 115 -3.26 -4.14 3.30
C ALA A 115 -3.39 -3.26 2.05
N LEU A 116 -3.90 -2.03 2.20
CA LEU A 116 -4.04 -1.08 1.08
C LEU A 116 -2.67 -0.68 0.51
N SER A 117 -1.67 -0.44 1.36
CA SER A 117 -0.30 -0.13 0.92
C SER A 117 0.30 -1.26 0.09
N GLY A 118 0.05 -2.53 0.45
CA GLY A 118 0.45 -3.68 -0.36
C GLY A 118 -0.24 -3.72 -1.73
N ILE A 119 -1.52 -3.37 -1.79
CA ILE A 119 -2.29 -3.28 -3.04
C ILE A 119 -1.74 -2.17 -3.93
N TYR A 120 -1.61 -0.94 -3.43
CA TYR A 120 -1.01 0.17 -4.19
C TYR A 120 0.42 -0.16 -4.63
N GLY A 121 1.22 -0.78 -3.77
CA GLY A 121 2.58 -1.23 -4.11
C GLY A 121 2.60 -2.25 -5.26
N SER A 122 1.63 -3.16 -5.33
CA SER A 122 1.50 -4.11 -6.45
C SER A 122 1.17 -3.43 -7.79
N LEU A 123 0.58 -2.22 -7.73
CA LEU A 123 0.25 -1.38 -8.89
C LEU A 123 1.38 -0.41 -9.25
N GLY A 124 2.49 -0.39 -8.50
CA GLY A 124 3.59 0.58 -8.67
C GLY A 124 3.28 1.97 -8.12
N GLU A 125 2.34 2.07 -7.18
CA GLU A 125 1.89 3.32 -6.56
C GLU A 125 2.20 3.33 -5.05
N THR A 126 2.14 4.52 -4.45
CA THR A 126 2.36 4.71 -3.01
C THR A 126 1.09 5.26 -2.37
N LEU A 127 0.64 4.62 -1.29
CA LEU A 127 -0.45 5.13 -0.46
C LEU A 127 0.11 6.11 0.59
N PRO A 128 -0.36 7.37 0.64
CA PRO A 128 0.08 8.30 1.69
C PRO A 128 -0.44 7.84 3.05
N PRO A 129 0.32 8.02 4.16
CA PRO A 129 -0.13 7.62 5.50
C PRO A 129 -1.47 8.23 5.93
N SER A 130 -1.76 9.44 5.47
CA SER A 130 -3.02 10.14 5.72
C SER A 130 -4.25 9.51 5.06
N ALA A 131 -4.10 8.52 4.18
CA ALA A 131 -5.19 7.85 3.49
C ALA A 131 -6.08 7.01 4.43
N VAL A 132 -5.54 6.55 5.57
CA VAL A 132 -6.30 5.81 6.58
C VAL A 132 -6.17 6.55 7.92
N PRO A 133 -7.12 7.45 8.24
CA PRO A 133 -7.04 8.26 9.45
C PRO A 133 -6.96 7.42 10.73
N GLY A 134 -5.91 7.64 11.51
CA GLY A 134 -5.67 6.90 12.76
C GLY A 134 -4.90 5.59 12.58
N ALA A 135 -4.48 5.22 11.36
CA ALA A 135 -3.33 4.34 11.24
C ALA A 135 -2.10 5.11 11.74
N ALA A 136 -1.37 4.58 12.72
CA ALA A 136 -0.21 5.29 13.28
C ALA A 136 0.84 5.56 12.19
N ASP A 137 1.34 6.79 12.12
CA ASP A 137 2.51 7.13 11.32
C ASP A 137 3.75 6.51 11.96
N GLY A 138 4.11 5.29 11.56
CA GLY A 138 5.26 4.61 12.16
C GLY A 138 5.48 3.18 11.69
N PRO A 139 6.58 2.54 12.15
CA PRO A 139 6.80 1.13 11.92
C PRO A 139 5.60 0.33 12.41
N GLN A 140 5.20 -0.70 11.65
CA GLN A 140 4.07 -1.58 11.94
C GLN A 140 3.92 -1.83 13.45
N VAL A 141 2.81 -1.40 14.03
CA VAL A 141 2.48 -1.80 15.39
C VAL A 141 2.26 -3.31 15.37
N ALA A 142 3.06 -4.04 16.16
CA ALA A 142 2.96 -5.49 16.20
C ALA A 142 1.51 -5.91 16.49
N GLY A 143 0.94 -6.76 15.63
CA GLY A 143 -0.43 -7.25 15.76
C GLY A 143 -1.50 -6.47 14.98
N SER A 144 -1.16 -5.39 14.25
CA SER A 144 -2.11 -4.65 13.42
C SER A 144 -2.87 -5.52 12.40
N ASP A 145 -2.19 -6.44 11.74
CA ASP A 145 -2.83 -7.36 10.77
C ASP A 145 -3.81 -8.33 11.47
N GLN A 146 -3.44 -8.80 12.67
CA GLN A 146 -4.30 -9.67 13.47
C GLN A 146 -5.53 -8.92 13.99
N ALA A 147 -5.36 -7.66 14.42
CA ALA A 147 -6.45 -6.79 14.85
C ALA A 147 -7.41 -6.51 13.69
N PHE A 148 -6.89 -6.21 12.50
CA PHE A 148 -7.72 -6.00 11.30
C PHE A 148 -8.47 -7.27 10.90
N SER A 149 -7.80 -8.41 10.87
CA SER A 149 -8.42 -9.71 10.59
C SER A 149 -9.49 -10.07 11.63
N GLY A 150 -9.24 -9.79 12.91
CA GLY A 150 -10.19 -9.99 14.00
C GLY A 150 -11.44 -9.14 13.82
N TRP A 151 -11.26 -7.85 13.51
CA TRP A 151 -12.37 -6.94 13.21
C TRP A 151 -13.18 -7.41 11.99
N LEU A 152 -12.53 -7.83 10.90
CA LEU A 152 -13.24 -8.38 9.73
C LEU A 152 -14.09 -9.60 10.09
N ASN A 153 -13.59 -10.50 10.94
CA ASN A 153 -14.34 -11.69 11.35
C ASN A 153 -15.56 -11.36 12.22
N GLU A 154 -15.48 -10.31 13.03
CA GLU A 154 -16.57 -9.89 13.92
C GLU A 154 -17.64 -9.07 13.17
N TYR A 155 -17.22 -8.13 12.32
CA TYR A 155 -18.10 -7.13 11.70
C TYR A 155 -18.43 -7.41 10.22
N CYS A 156 -17.61 -8.22 9.53
CA CYS A 156 -17.81 -8.58 8.12
C CYS A 156 -18.05 -10.09 7.91
N PRO A 157 -19.13 -10.68 8.49
CA PRO A 157 -19.45 -12.07 8.25
C PRO A 157 -19.71 -12.34 6.76
N ALA A 158 -19.46 -13.59 6.38
CA ALA A 158 -19.62 -14.11 5.02
C ALA A 158 -21.06 -13.98 4.51
#